data_AF-A0A7X8CP38-F1
#
_entry.id   AF-A0A7X8CP38-F1
#
_cell.length_a   1.000
_cell.length_b   1.000
_cell.length_c   1.000
_cell.angle_alpha   90.00
_cell.angle_beta   90.00
_cell.angle_gamma   90.00
#
_symmetry.space_group_name_H-M   'P 1'
#
loop_
_entity.id
_entity.type
_entity.pdbx_description
1 polymer ?
#
loop_
_entity_poly.entity_id
_entity_poly.type
_entity_poly.pdbx_seq_one_letter_code
_entity_poly.pdbx_strand_id
1 'polypeptide(L)'
;MAREIITSQDILKITRAENTDAETSATSRINSRDGYFDRLFKYIPAELVAGYIFVLGTVKQLTDVEVARLVNWLIFAVFAILTPLYLNRVQKVAKTGQLIISTISFAVWVFALGGPFTLTEWYNPVYGSLLLPVFTLLVAIWEAD
;
A
#
# COMPACT_ATOMS: atom_id res chain seq x y z
N MET A 1 5.51 5.93 -66.60
CA MET A 1 5.36 6.04 -65.13
C MET A 1 3.87 5.93 -64.82
N ALA A 2 3.42 4.74 -64.42
CA ALA A 2 2.03 4.52 -64.05
C ALA A 2 1.77 5.18 -62.68
N ARG A 3 0.72 5.99 -62.56
CA ARG A 3 0.32 6.56 -61.27
C ARG A 3 -0.49 5.49 -60.54
N GLU A 4 0.06 4.95 -59.47
CA GLU A 4 -0.68 4.05 -58.56
C GLU A 4 -1.83 4.83 -57.93
N ILE A 5 -3.07 4.50 -58.32
CA ILE A 5 -4.27 5.09 -57.77
C ILE A 5 -4.63 4.29 -56.53
N ILE A 6 -4.44 4.88 -55.35
CA ILE A 6 -4.93 4.32 -54.09
C ILE A 6 -6.45 4.15 -54.23
N THR A 7 -6.91 2.90 -54.21
CA THR A 7 -8.32 2.58 -54.41
C THR A 7 -9.05 2.68 -53.06
N SER A 8 -10.36 2.93 -53.06
CA SER A 8 -11.17 3.00 -51.83
C SER A 8 -11.03 1.75 -50.93
N GLN A 9 -10.75 0.59 -51.53
CA GLN A 9 -10.47 -0.64 -50.79
C GLN A 9 -9.16 -0.61 -50.01
N ASP A 10 -8.14 0.09 -50.52
CA ASP A 10 -6.85 0.23 -49.84
C ASP A 10 -6.97 1.18 -48.64
N ILE A 11 -7.75 2.25 -48.80
CA ILE A 11 -8.09 3.18 -47.69
C ILE A 11 -8.82 2.42 -46.58
N LEU A 12 -9.82 1.59 -46.93
CA LEU A 12 -10.55 0.80 -45.95
C LEU A 12 -9.68 -0.24 -45.24
N LYS A 13 -8.70 -0.84 -45.93
CA LYS A 13 -7.74 -1.77 -45.31
C LYS A 13 -6.83 -1.05 -44.32
N ILE A 14 -6.33 0.13 -44.69
CA ILE A 14 -5.46 0.95 -43.81
C ILE A 14 -6.25 1.39 -42.57
N THR A 15 -7.46 1.92 -42.74
CA THR A 15 -8.31 2.33 -41.60
C THR A 15 -8.69 1.15 -40.71
N ARG A 16 -8.93 -0.04 -41.28
CA ARG A 16 -9.23 -1.25 -40.49
C ARG A 16 -8.02 -1.77 -39.74
N ALA A 17 -6.83 -1.72 -40.35
CA ALA A 17 -5.58 -2.07 -39.69
C ALA A 17 -5.28 -1.09 -38.54
N GLU A 18 -5.40 0.23 -38.79
CA GLU A 18 -5.23 1.28 -37.76
C GLU A 18 -6.20 1.11 -36.60
N ASN A 19 -7.47 0.80 -36.87
CA ASN A 19 -8.46 0.52 -35.82
C ASN A 19 -8.19 -0.79 -35.07
N THR A 20 -7.67 -1.82 -35.74
CA THR A 20 -7.30 -3.10 -35.09
C THR A 20 -6.07 -2.94 -34.21
N ASP A 21 -5.10 -2.14 -34.63
CA ASP A 21 -3.90 -1.81 -33.86
C ASP A 21 -4.23 -0.89 -32.69
N ALA A 22 -5.16 0.06 -32.87
CA ALA A 22 -5.69 0.90 -31.81
C ALA A 22 -6.51 0.10 -30.79
N GLU A 23 -7.36 -0.85 -31.23
CA GLU A 23 -8.12 -1.75 -30.35
C GLU A 23 -7.19 -2.73 -29.62
N THR A 24 -6.18 -3.30 -30.30
CA THR A 24 -5.19 -4.19 -29.67
C THR A 24 -4.32 -3.44 -28.65
N SER A 25 -3.92 -2.21 -28.98
CA SER A 25 -3.16 -1.34 -28.07
C SER A 25 -4.02 -0.85 -26.90
N ALA A 26 -5.29 -0.52 -27.11
CA ALA A 26 -6.22 -0.13 -26.06
C ALA A 26 -6.59 -1.31 -25.15
N THR A 27 -6.75 -2.52 -25.70
CA THR A 27 -7.06 -3.73 -24.94
C THR A 27 -5.86 -4.21 -24.11
N SER A 28 -4.63 -4.04 -24.61
CA SER A 28 -3.42 -4.39 -23.83
C SER A 28 -3.17 -3.43 -22.65
N ARG A 29 -3.56 -2.15 -22.75
CA ARG A 29 -3.43 -1.18 -21.65
C ARG A 29 -4.48 -1.36 -20.54
N ILE A 30 -5.56 -2.08 -20.79
CA ILE A 30 -6.64 -2.30 -19.80
C ILE A 30 -6.36 -3.52 -18.90
N ASN A 31 -5.38 -4.38 -19.24
CA ASN A 31 -5.02 -5.56 -18.44
C ASN A 31 -3.52 -5.63 -18.09
N SER A 32 -2.90 -4.51 -17.70
CA SER A 32 -1.67 -4.61 -16.91
C SER A 32 -2.05 -5.13 -15.52
N ARG A 33 -2.17 -6.45 -15.41
CA ARG A 33 -2.32 -7.17 -14.14
C ARG A 33 -1.15 -6.73 -13.26
N ASP A 34 -1.43 -5.94 -12.22
CA ASP A 34 -0.40 -5.39 -11.33
C ASP A 34 0.62 -6.48 -10.99
N GLY A 35 1.91 -6.18 -11.18
CA GLY A 35 2.98 -7.10 -10.85
C GLY A 35 2.93 -7.49 -9.37
N TYR A 36 3.59 -8.59 -9.01
CA TYR A 36 3.71 -9.01 -7.60
C TYR A 36 4.21 -7.87 -6.70
N PHE A 37 5.25 -7.16 -7.14
CA PHE A 37 5.79 -6.02 -6.41
C PHE A 37 4.81 -4.85 -6.34
N ASP A 38 4.09 -4.52 -7.41
CA ASP A 38 3.10 -3.44 -7.40
C ASP A 38 1.94 -3.73 -6.45
N ARG A 39 1.52 -5.00 -6.38
CA ARG A 39 0.55 -5.46 -5.39
C ARG A 39 1.13 -5.34 -3.99
N LEU A 40 2.34 -5.86 -3.76
CA LEU A 40 3.02 -5.84 -2.47
C LEU A 40 3.18 -4.40 -1.91
N PHE A 41 3.64 -3.47 -2.74
CA PHE A 41 3.80 -2.06 -2.36
C PHE A 41 2.47 -1.37 -2.03
N LYS A 42 1.34 -1.80 -2.63
CA LYS A 42 0.01 -1.32 -2.23
C LYS A 42 -0.40 -1.77 -0.82
N TYR A 43 0.18 -2.84 -0.27
CA TYR A 43 -0.11 -3.30 1.10
C TYR A 43 0.74 -2.62 2.18
N ILE A 44 1.82 -1.92 1.81
CA ILE A 44 2.71 -1.27 2.77
C ILE A 44 2.30 0.20 2.87
N PRO A 45 1.68 0.64 3.96
CA PRO A 45 1.31 2.05 4.14
C PRO A 45 2.56 2.87 4.55
N ALA A 46 3.57 2.92 3.68
CA ALA A 46 4.86 3.55 3.97
C ALA A 46 4.71 5.02 4.39
N GLU A 47 3.80 5.75 3.76
CA GLU A 47 3.48 7.14 4.13
C GLU A 47 2.94 7.25 5.56
N LEU A 48 2.06 6.33 5.97
CA LEU A 48 1.49 6.36 7.31
C LEU A 48 2.50 5.91 8.36
N VAL A 49 3.36 4.94 8.05
CA VAL A 49 4.46 4.54 8.94
C VAL A 49 5.44 5.71 9.11
N ALA A 50 5.82 6.38 8.03
CA ALA A 50 6.70 7.56 8.08
C ALA A 50 6.06 8.70 8.90
N GLY A 51 4.79 9.01 8.64
CA GLY A 51 4.03 9.99 9.41
C GLY A 51 3.93 9.62 10.89
N TYR A 52 3.74 8.34 11.20
CA TYR A 52 3.70 7.85 12.58
C TYR A 52 5.04 8.05 13.30
N ILE A 53 6.16 7.70 12.65
CA ILE A 53 7.51 7.90 13.21
C ILE A 53 7.76 9.39 13.51
N PHE A 54 7.36 10.28 12.60
CA PHE A 54 7.49 11.72 12.79
C PHE A 54 6.75 12.19 14.05
N VAL A 55 5.47 11.82 14.18
CA VAL A 55 4.67 12.18 15.35
C VAL A 55 5.22 11.55 16.62
N LEU A 56 5.67 10.29 16.57
CA LEU A 56 6.29 9.60 17.70
C LEU A 56 7.53 10.36 18.23
N GLY A 57 8.34 10.93 17.34
CA GLY A 57 9.46 11.80 17.71
C GLY A 57 9.04 13.06 18.47
N THR A 58 7.91 13.66 18.10
CA THR A 58 7.34 14.83 18.78
C THR A 58 6.78 14.47 20.15
N VAL A 59 6.08 13.34 20.28
CA VAL A 59 5.46 12.90 21.55
C VAL A 59 6.51 12.58 22.62
N LYS A 60 7.70 12.11 22.23
CA LYS A 60 8.82 11.87 23.15
C LYS A 60 9.33 13.13 23.85
N GLN A 61 8.93 14.32 23.40
CA GLN A 61 9.28 15.59 24.05
C GLN A 61 8.36 15.94 25.22
N LEU A 62 7.25 15.21 25.40
CA LEU A 62 6.36 15.39 26.55
C LEU A 62 7.05 14.88 27.81
N THR A 63 7.12 15.73 28.83
CA THR A 63 7.72 15.42 30.14
C THR A 63 6.78 14.67 31.08
N ASP A 64 5.46 14.82 30.88
CA ASP A 64 4.45 14.12 31.66
C ASP A 64 4.19 12.73 31.06
N VAL A 65 4.48 11.69 31.86
CA VAL A 65 4.38 10.28 31.46
C VAL A 65 2.93 9.85 31.23
N GLU A 66 1.99 10.38 32.00
CA GLU A 66 0.57 10.00 31.90
C GLU A 66 -0.06 10.63 30.66
N VAL A 67 0.24 11.90 30.40
CA VAL A 67 -0.15 12.60 29.16
C VAL A 67 0.51 11.94 27.95
N ALA A 68 1.81 11.63 28.01
CA ALA A 68 2.51 10.93 26.92
C ALA A 68 1.89 9.57 26.61
N ARG A 69 1.43 8.83 27.64
CA ARG A 69 0.72 7.55 27.46
C ARG A 69 -0.60 7.73 26.72
N LEU A 70 -1.44 8.64 27.18
CA LEU A 70 -2.73 8.92 26.55
C LEU A 70 -2.56 9.38 25.10
N VAL A 71 -1.60 10.29 24.85
CA VAL A 71 -1.31 10.81 23.52
C VAL A 71 -0.81 9.71 22.58
N ASN A 72 0.10 8.82 23.02
CA ASN A 72 0.57 7.70 22.21
C ASN A 72 -0.57 6.74 21.81
N TRP A 73 -1.48 6.43 22.73
CA TRP A 73 -2.64 5.60 22.44
C TRP A 73 -3.61 6.27 21.48
N LEU A 74 -3.84 7.57 21.63
CA LEU A 74 -4.67 8.35 20.73
C LEU A 74 -4.08 8.36 19.32
N ILE A 75 -2.79 8.66 19.17
CA ILE A 75 -2.12 8.69 17.86
C ILE A 75 -2.14 7.31 17.23
N PHE A 76 -1.87 6.25 17.99
CA PHE A 76 -2.00 4.88 17.49
C PHE A 76 -3.40 4.61 16.95
N ALA A 77 -4.45 4.92 17.72
CA ALA A 77 -5.83 4.73 17.28
C ALA A 77 -6.17 5.55 16.04
N VAL A 78 -5.74 6.82 15.98
CA VAL A 78 -5.96 7.69 14.81
C VAL A 78 -5.29 7.12 13.57
N PHE A 79 -4.01 6.75 13.64
CA PHE A 79 -3.30 6.18 12.48
C PHE A 79 -3.82 4.78 12.13
N ALA A 80 -4.23 3.97 13.10
CA ALA A 80 -4.83 2.66 12.86
C ALA A 80 -6.17 2.77 12.13
N ILE A 81 -6.99 3.79 12.41
CA ILE A 81 -8.25 4.07 11.68
C ILE A 81 -7.96 4.74 10.33
N LEU A 82 -6.95 5.61 10.29
CA LEU A 82 -6.56 6.31 9.07
C LEU A 82 -6.00 5.33 8.03
N THR A 83 -5.36 4.22 8.45
CA THR A 83 -4.83 3.18 7.56
C THR A 83 -5.89 2.59 6.63
N PRO A 84 -6.96 1.94 7.13
CA PRO A 84 -8.00 1.40 6.26
C PRO A 84 -8.78 2.51 5.53
N LEU A 85 -8.95 3.69 6.16
CA LEU A 85 -9.64 4.81 5.52
C LEU A 85 -8.88 5.35 4.30
N TYR A 86 -7.56 5.53 4.44
CA TYR A 86 -6.66 5.99 3.38
C TYR A 86 -6.58 4.96 2.26
N LEU A 87 -6.40 3.68 2.58
CA LEU A 87 -6.37 2.61 1.57
C LEU A 87 -7.68 2.51 0.77
N ASN A 88 -8.83 2.63 1.45
CA ASN A 88 -10.12 2.59 0.76
C ASN A 88 -10.36 3.86 -0.09
N ARG A 89 -10.07 5.05 0.45
CA ARG A 89 -10.39 6.32 -0.25
C ARG A 89 -9.38 6.71 -1.32
N VAL A 90 -8.08 6.57 -1.03
CA VAL A 90 -7.00 7.03 -1.91
C VAL A 90 -6.58 5.94 -2.87
N GLN A 91 -6.35 4.72 -2.36
CA GLN A 91 -5.88 3.60 -3.17
C GLN A 91 -7.03 2.77 -3.79
N LYS A 92 -8.30 3.09 -3.46
CA LYS A 92 -9.51 2.43 -3.99
C LYS A 92 -9.47 0.91 -3.86
N VAL A 93 -8.84 0.42 -2.79
CA VAL A 93 -8.76 -1.01 -2.49
C VAL A 93 -10.16 -1.53 -2.12
N ALA A 94 -10.74 -2.37 -2.98
CA ALA A 94 -12.06 -2.97 -2.73
C ALA A 94 -11.99 -4.32 -1.99
N LYS A 95 -10.80 -4.96 -1.92
CA LYS A 95 -10.65 -6.27 -1.28
C LYS A 95 -10.51 -6.13 0.23
N THR A 96 -11.49 -6.63 0.98
CA THR A 96 -11.51 -6.60 2.45
C THR A 96 -10.28 -7.28 3.06
N GLY A 97 -9.79 -8.38 2.47
CA GLY A 97 -8.57 -9.04 2.92
C GLY A 97 -7.35 -8.11 2.87
N GLN A 98 -7.19 -7.34 1.79
CA GLN A 98 -6.09 -6.40 1.63
C GLN A 98 -6.10 -5.29 2.69
N LEU A 99 -7.30 -4.77 3.01
CA LEU A 99 -7.47 -3.82 4.09
C LEU A 99 -7.04 -4.40 5.44
N ILE A 100 -7.46 -5.63 5.76
CA ILE A 100 -7.13 -6.29 7.02
C ILE A 100 -5.61 -6.53 7.13
N ILE A 101 -4.97 -7.11 6.10
CA ILE A 101 -3.52 -7.36 6.10
C ILE A 101 -2.76 -6.04 6.30
N SER A 102 -3.19 -4.96 5.65
CA SER A 102 -2.51 -3.66 5.72
C SER A 102 -2.66 -3.00 7.09
N THR A 103 -3.84 -3.11 7.71
CA THR A 103 -4.06 -2.63 9.09
C THR A 103 -3.24 -3.43 10.10
N ILE A 104 -3.17 -4.76 9.95
CA ILE A 104 -2.34 -5.62 10.80
C ILE A 104 -0.86 -5.27 10.62
N SER A 105 -0.41 -5.08 9.37
CA SER A 105 0.95 -4.68 9.05
C SER A 105 1.33 -3.38 9.75
N PHE A 106 0.47 -2.37 9.68
CA PHE A 106 0.67 -1.11 10.41
C PHE A 106 0.80 -1.35 11.93
N ALA A 107 -0.08 -2.17 12.52
CA ALA A 107 -0.02 -2.47 13.95
C ALA A 107 1.29 -3.18 14.35
N VAL A 108 1.76 -4.13 13.54
CA VAL A 108 3.05 -4.82 13.75
C VAL A 108 4.21 -3.82 13.67
N TRP A 109 4.18 -2.89 12.73
CA TRP A 109 5.15 -1.80 12.64
C TRP A 109 5.16 -0.91 13.87
N VAL A 110 4.00 -0.46 14.35
CA VAL A 110 3.91 0.34 15.58
C VAL A 110 4.42 -0.44 16.79
N PHE A 111 4.10 -1.73 16.86
CA PHE A 111 4.59 -2.62 17.91
C PHE A 111 6.11 -2.77 17.86
N ALA A 112 6.72 -2.82 16.67
CA ALA A 112 8.18 -2.86 16.50
C ALA A 112 8.86 -1.54 16.86
N LEU A 113 8.23 -0.40 16.55
CA LEU A 113 8.73 0.94 16.86
C LEU A 113 8.61 1.31 18.35
N GLY A 114 7.91 0.51 19.13
CA GLY A 114 7.74 0.74 20.57
C GLY A 114 6.86 1.95 20.89
N GLY A 115 5.73 2.10 20.17
CA GLY A 115 4.75 3.18 20.36
C GLY A 115 4.06 3.18 21.74
N PRO A 116 2.73 3.10 21.84
CA PRO A 116 2.03 3.11 23.14
C PRO A 116 2.44 1.93 24.05
N PHE A 117 2.97 0.86 23.45
CA PHE A 117 3.30 -0.38 24.15
C PHE A 117 4.51 -0.24 25.08
N THR A 118 5.48 0.63 24.79
CA THR A 118 6.66 0.84 25.66
C THR A 118 6.32 1.38 27.03
N LEU A 119 5.13 1.98 27.17
CA LEU A 119 4.62 2.54 28.42
C LEU A 119 3.87 1.50 29.26
N THR A 120 3.87 0.23 28.84
CA THR A 120 3.24 -0.91 29.52
C THR A 120 4.30 -1.88 30.04
N GLU A 121 4.15 -2.34 31.28
CA GLU A 121 5.18 -3.14 31.96
C GLU A 121 5.46 -4.52 31.32
N TRP A 122 4.50 -5.06 30.57
CA TRP A 122 4.63 -6.36 29.89
C TRP A 122 5.40 -6.30 28.57
N TYR A 123 5.63 -5.10 28.03
CA TYR A 123 6.24 -4.93 26.72
C TYR A 123 7.78 -4.93 26.80
N ASN A 124 8.39 -5.82 26.02
CA ASN A 124 9.83 -5.80 25.75
C ASN A 124 10.07 -5.49 24.27
N PRO A 125 10.92 -4.49 23.92
CA PRO A 125 11.27 -4.16 22.53
C PRO A 125 11.77 -5.34 21.69
N VAL A 126 12.33 -6.37 22.33
CA VAL A 126 12.76 -7.62 21.67
C VAL A 126 11.60 -8.31 20.95
N TYR A 127 10.40 -8.30 21.53
CA TYR A 127 9.22 -8.89 20.89
C TYR A 127 8.90 -8.19 19.57
N GLY A 128 8.96 -6.86 19.55
CA GLY A 128 8.72 -6.07 18.34
C GLY A 128 9.77 -6.32 17.26
N SER A 129 11.03 -6.42 17.69
CA SER A 129 12.19 -6.64 16.80
C SER A 129 12.16 -8.02 16.13
N LEU A 130 11.63 -9.03 16.82
CA LEU A 130 11.44 -10.38 16.27
C LEU A 130 10.16 -10.51 15.44
N LEU A 131 9.07 -9.89 15.90
CA LEU A 131 7.77 -10.01 15.24
C LEU A 131 7.77 -9.40 13.84
N LEU A 132 8.44 -8.27 13.65
CA LEU A 132 8.47 -7.55 12.38
C LEU A 132 9.05 -8.39 11.22
N PRO A 133 10.28 -8.91 11.28
CA PRO A 133 10.82 -9.74 10.21
C PRO A 133 9.99 -11.01 9.99
N VAL A 134 9.54 -11.68 11.06
CA VAL A 134 8.68 -12.88 10.95
C VAL A 134 7.39 -12.56 10.20
N PHE A 135 6.72 -11.47 10.54
CA PHE A 135 5.49 -11.04 9.88
C PHE A 135 5.75 -10.72 8.40
N THR A 136 6.82 -9.99 8.08
CA THR A 136 7.14 -9.67 6.67
C THR A 136 7.40 -10.92 5.83
N LEU A 137 8.06 -11.94 6.39
CA LEU A 137 8.28 -13.22 5.71
C LEU A 137 6.98 -14.00 5.51
N LEU A 138 6.10 -14.05 6.51
CA LEU A 138 4.80 -14.70 6.40
C LEU A 138 3.93 -14.07 5.32
N VAL A 139 3.89 -12.74 5.25
CA VAL A 139 3.17 -12.01 4.20
C VAL A 139 3.77 -12.29 2.81
N ALA A 140 5.10 -12.32 2.70
CA ALA A 140 5.77 -12.61 1.44
C ALA A 140 5.45 -14.03 0.92
N ILE A 141 5.41 -15.03 1.82
CA ILE A 141 5.02 -16.41 1.50
C ILE A 141 3.54 -16.45 1.07
N TRP A 142 2.65 -15.78 1.80
CA TRP A 142 1.22 -15.80 1.51
C TRP A 142 0.85 -15.22 0.13
N GLU A 143 1.54 -14.18 -0.32
CA GLU A 143 1.28 -13.58 -1.65
C GLU A 143 2.02 -14.30 -2.79
N ALA A 144 2.94 -15.22 -2.48
CA ALA A 144 3.66 -16.00 -3.49
C ALA A 144 2.82 -17.16 -4.07
N ASP A 145 1.80 -17.63 -3.34
CA ASP A 145 0.80 -18.61 -3.77
C ASP A 145 -0.36 -17.95 -4.55
#